data_AF-A0A6H0KJ33-F1
#
_entry.id   AF-A0A6H0KJ33-F1
#
_cell.length_a   1.000
_cell.length_b   1.000
_cell.length_c   1.000
_cell.angle_alpha   90.00
_cell.angle_beta   90.00
_cell.angle_gamma   90.00
#
_symmetry.space_group_name_H-M   'P 1'
#
loop_
_entity.id
_entity.type
_entity.pdbx_description
1 polymer ?
#
loop_
_entity_poly.entity_id
_entity_poly.type
_entity_poly.pdbx_seq_one_letter_code
_entity_poly.pdbx_strand_id
1 'polypeptide(L)'
;MINETTQSHAEFMTMKYRCTPNTIVMGSTTAGADGNCSYLILPGNFRATFTGLGVYYPDKSETQQIGILPDIEVKSTIQGIRQGRDEVLEAAIKYLNAEEVK
;
A
#
# COMPACT_ATOMS: atom_id res chain seq x y z
N MET A 1 -2.68 7.07 -3.32
CA MET A 1 -1.30 7.15 -2.79
C MET A 1 -1.15 6.11 -1.69
N ILE A 2 0.01 5.48 -1.56
CA ILE A 2 0.30 4.43 -0.59
C ILE A 2 1.68 4.62 0.04
N ASN A 3 1.93 3.98 1.18
CA ASN A 3 3.25 3.97 1.82
C ASN A 3 3.46 2.71 2.69
N GLU A 4 4.61 2.63 3.36
CA GLU A 4 5.00 1.51 4.22
C GLU A 4 4.07 1.26 5.43
N THR A 5 3.22 2.23 5.77
CA THR A 5 2.19 2.08 6.82
C THR A 5 0.83 1.65 6.27
N THR A 6 0.67 1.61 4.95
CA THR A 6 -0.51 1.03 4.29
C THR A 6 -0.50 -0.48 4.54
N GLN A 7 -1.52 -0.98 5.23
CA GLN A 7 -1.54 -2.34 5.75
C GLN A 7 -2.92 -2.98 5.62
N SER A 8 -2.96 -4.31 5.44
CA SER A 8 -4.18 -5.12 5.53
C SER A 8 -5.23 -4.63 4.54
N HIS A 9 -6.43 -4.27 5.01
CA HIS A 9 -7.51 -3.83 4.15
C HIS A 9 -7.15 -2.67 3.21
N ALA A 10 -6.22 -1.79 3.61
CA ALA A 10 -5.76 -0.71 2.74
C ALA A 10 -4.94 -1.22 1.53
N GLU A 11 -4.21 -2.32 1.71
CA GLU A 11 -3.49 -3.01 0.63
C GLU A 11 -4.49 -3.65 -0.35
N PHE A 12 -5.48 -4.38 0.19
CA PHE A 12 -6.55 -4.97 -0.63
C PHE A 12 -7.30 -3.92 -1.44
N MET A 13 -7.63 -2.78 -0.83
CA MET A 13 -8.29 -1.68 -1.52
C MET A 13 -7.40 -1.06 -2.60
N THR A 14 -6.09 -0.96 -2.37
CA THR A 14 -5.13 -0.52 -3.39
C THR A 14 -5.16 -1.42 -4.61
N MET A 15 -5.14 -2.75 -4.42
CA MET A 15 -5.28 -3.71 -5.51
C MET A 15 -6.59 -3.53 -6.27
N LYS A 16 -7.70 -3.38 -5.54
CA LYS A 16 -9.03 -3.19 -6.13
C LYS A 16 -9.10 -1.93 -6.98
N TYR A 17 -8.58 -0.80 -6.49
CA TYR A 17 -8.57 0.44 -7.26
C TYR A 17 -7.70 0.33 -8.50
N ARG A 18 -6.54 -0.33 -8.42
CA ARG A 18 -5.64 -0.57 -9.56
C ARG A 18 -6.31 -1.30 -10.73
N CYS A 19 -7.35 -2.10 -10.49
CA CYS A 19 -8.10 -2.76 -11.56
C CYS A 19 -8.96 -1.80 -12.42
N THR A 20 -9.10 -0.54 -12.02
CA THR A 20 -9.92 0.45 -12.74
C THR A 20 -9.07 1.18 -13.78
N PRO A 21 -9.60 1.45 -15.00
CA PRO A 21 -8.92 2.29 -15.98
C PRO A 21 -8.53 3.65 -15.40
N ASN A 22 -7.46 4.25 -15.93
CA ASN A 22 -6.97 5.58 -15.53
C ASN A 22 -6.65 5.72 -14.03
N THR A 23 -6.25 4.62 -13.38
CA THR A 23 -5.79 4.63 -11.99
C THR A 23 -4.29 4.43 -11.93
N ILE A 24 -3.61 5.26 -11.13
CA ILE A 24 -2.18 5.15 -10.84
C ILE A 24 -1.98 5.07 -9.33
N VAL A 25 -1.23 4.07 -8.88
CA VAL A 25 -0.80 3.91 -7.50
C VAL A 25 0.58 4.53 -7.34
N MET A 26 0.68 5.58 -6.53
CA MET A 26 1.93 6.33 -6.30
C MET A 26 2.32 6.32 -4.82
N GLY A 27 3.63 6.30 -4.52
CA GLY A 27 4.17 6.40 -3.16
C GLY A 27 5.28 5.39 -2.88
N SER A 28 5.29 4.76 -1.70
CA SER A 28 6.23 3.69 -1.34
C SER A 28 5.54 2.33 -1.19
N THR A 29 6.31 1.24 -1.27
CA THR A 29 5.84 -0.13 -1.05
C THR A 29 5.13 -0.26 0.30
N THR A 30 3.99 -0.97 0.31
CA THR A 30 3.17 -1.18 1.50
C THR A 30 3.75 -2.20 2.48
N ALA A 31 3.08 -2.40 3.62
CA ALA A 31 3.58 -3.23 4.72
C ALA A 31 3.71 -4.74 4.40
N GLY A 32 2.99 -5.25 3.40
CA GLY A 32 2.97 -6.67 3.07
C GLY A 32 2.25 -7.51 4.12
N ALA A 33 1.13 -7.02 4.64
CA ALA A 33 0.35 -7.69 5.67
C ALA A 33 -1.15 -7.72 5.29
N ASP A 34 -1.41 -7.98 4.01
CA ASP A 34 -2.75 -8.19 3.48
C ASP A 34 -3.33 -9.55 3.91
N GLY A 35 -4.64 -9.58 4.11
CA GLY A 35 -5.39 -10.73 4.60
C GLY A 35 -6.09 -10.48 5.93
N ASN A 36 -6.91 -11.46 6.32
CA ASN A 36 -7.71 -11.35 7.53
C ASN A 36 -6.88 -11.62 8.78
N CYS A 37 -7.09 -10.80 9.80
CA CYS A 37 -6.58 -11.05 11.14
C CYS A 37 -7.30 -12.27 11.74
N SER A 38 -6.54 -13.33 11.97
CA SER A 38 -6.96 -14.53 12.70
C SER A 38 -6.24 -14.61 14.04
N TYR A 39 -6.82 -15.30 15.00
CA TYR A 39 -6.18 -15.49 16.29
C TYR A 39 -6.55 -16.83 16.92
N LEU A 40 -5.66 -17.31 17.80
CA LEU A 40 -5.88 -18.47 18.66
C LEU A 40 -5.56 -18.09 20.10
N ILE A 41 -6.32 -18.65 21.04
CA ILE A 41 -6.10 -18.44 22.47
C ILE A 41 -5.18 -19.56 22.98
N LEU A 42 -4.03 -19.18 23.49
CA LEU A 42 -3.03 -20.08 24.08
C LEU A 42 -3.33 -20.32 25.58
N PRO A 43 -2.78 -21.39 26.18
CA PRO A 43 -2.83 -21.59 27.63
C PRO A 43 -2.37 -20.35 28.38
N GLY A 44 -3.06 -19.99 29.46
CA GLY A 44 -2.81 -18.74 30.17
C GLY A 44 -3.53 -17.51 29.57
N ASN A 45 -4.46 -17.73 28.63
CA ASN A 45 -5.29 -16.68 28.01
C ASN A 45 -4.49 -15.66 27.16
N PHE A 46 -3.35 -16.07 26.61
CA PHE A 46 -2.60 -15.25 25.65
C PHE A 46 -3.24 -15.33 24.27
N ARG A 47 -3.36 -14.18 23.59
CA ARG A 47 -3.88 -14.10 22.22
C ARG A 47 -2.71 -14.07 21.24
N ALA A 48 -2.57 -15.13 20.44
CA ALA A 48 -1.64 -15.15 19.31
C ALA A 48 -2.41 -14.76 18.05
N THR A 49 -1.95 -13.70 17.38
CA THR A 49 -2.58 -13.12 16.19
C THR A 49 -1.70 -13.37 14.96
N PHE A 50 -2.30 -13.72 13.84
CA PHE A 50 -1.61 -14.02 12.59
C PHE A 50 -2.52 -13.73 11.38
N THR A 51 -1.92 -13.61 10.19
CA THR A 51 -2.67 -13.51 8.94
C THR A 51 -3.30 -14.86 8.59
N GLY A 52 -4.63 -14.89 8.46
CA GLY A 52 -5.40 -16.10 8.21
C GLY A 52 -5.71 -16.40 6.74
N LEU A 53 -5.49 -15.45 5.83
CA LEU A 53 -5.73 -15.60 4.39
C LEU A 53 -4.50 -15.18 3.59
N GLY A 54 -4.16 -15.96 2.57
CA GLY A 54 -3.20 -15.52 1.56
C GLY A 54 -3.91 -14.66 0.51
N VAL A 55 -3.41 -13.45 0.28
CA VAL A 55 -3.88 -12.56 -0.80
C VAL A 55 -2.85 -12.56 -1.93
N TYR A 56 -3.32 -12.86 -3.13
CA TYR A 56 -2.48 -13.04 -4.31
C TYR A 56 -2.98 -12.18 -5.48
N TYR A 57 -2.05 -11.80 -6.35
CA TYR A 57 -2.39 -11.25 -7.65
C TYR A 57 -2.98 -12.35 -8.58
N PRO A 58 -3.61 -11.98 -9.71
CA PRO A 58 -4.17 -12.95 -10.66
C PRO A 58 -3.15 -13.96 -11.22
N ASP A 59 -1.87 -13.57 -11.28
CA ASP A 59 -0.76 -14.43 -11.68
C ASP A 59 -0.24 -15.34 -10.55
N LYS A 60 -0.89 -15.30 -9.38
CA LYS A 60 -0.55 -16.00 -8.13
C LYS A 60 0.72 -15.51 -7.42
N SER A 61 1.29 -14.38 -7.83
CA SER A 61 2.33 -13.73 -7.04
C SER A 61 1.76 -13.26 -5.69
N GLU A 62 2.60 -13.32 -4.65
CA GLU A 62 2.20 -13.06 -3.26
C GLU A 62 2.30 -11.59 -2.89
N THR A 63 1.45 -11.16 -1.96
CA THR A 63 1.50 -9.82 -1.35
C THR A 63 2.13 -9.83 0.03
N GLN A 64 2.03 -10.97 0.74
CA GLN A 64 2.53 -11.12 2.11
C GLN A 64 4.06 -10.98 2.15
N GLN A 65 4.57 -10.15 3.07
CA GLN A 65 5.99 -9.77 3.20
C GLN A 65 6.62 -9.03 2.00
N ILE A 66 5.91 -8.91 0.89
CA ILE A 66 6.34 -8.17 -0.31
C ILE A 66 5.70 -6.78 -0.37
N GLY A 67 4.43 -6.68 0.01
CA GLY A 67 3.61 -5.49 -0.15
C GLY A 67 3.08 -5.30 -1.57
N ILE A 68 2.30 -4.24 -1.73
CA ILE A 68 1.83 -3.72 -3.01
C ILE A 68 2.88 -2.71 -3.49
N LEU A 69 3.59 -3.05 -4.57
CA LEU A 69 4.53 -2.14 -5.21
C LEU A 69 3.76 -1.01 -5.89
N PRO A 70 4.17 0.26 -5.76
CA PRO A 70 3.54 1.37 -6.48
C PRO A 70 3.87 1.31 -7.98
N ASP A 71 2.99 1.87 -8.81
CA ASP A 71 3.26 2.08 -10.24
C ASP A 71 4.32 3.17 -10.45
N ILE A 72 4.30 4.20 -9.58
CA ILE A 72 5.32 5.26 -9.51
C ILE A 72 5.84 5.37 -8.08
N GLU A 73 7.13 5.05 -7.88
CA GLU A 73 7.76 5.20 -6.56
C GLU A 73 8.08 6.68 -6.27
N VAL A 74 7.58 7.17 -5.14
CA VAL A 74 7.89 8.49 -4.59
C VAL A 74 8.01 8.36 -3.08
N LYS A 75 9.13 8.83 -2.52
CA LYS A 75 9.42 8.78 -1.08
C LYS A 75 9.61 10.19 -0.54
N SER A 76 9.01 10.46 0.61
CA SER A 76 9.27 11.70 1.34
C SER A 76 10.75 11.78 1.73
N THR A 77 11.37 12.92 1.49
CA THR A 77 12.73 13.21 1.92
C THR A 77 12.75 13.85 3.30
N ILE A 78 13.85 13.66 4.04
CA ILE A 78 14.05 14.33 5.33
C ILE A 78 13.96 15.87 5.17
N GLN A 79 14.47 16.40 4.05
CA GLN A 79 14.39 17.83 3.72
C GLN A 79 12.94 18.28 3.52
N GLY A 80 12.17 17.54 2.70
CA GLY A 80 10.74 17.83 2.46
C GLY A 80 9.93 17.85 3.76
N ILE A 81 10.11 16.84 4.61
CA ILE A 81 9.45 16.76 5.92
C ILE A 81 9.83 17.98 6.80
N ARG A 82 11.12 18.34 6.88
CA ARG A 82 11.56 19.51 7.64
C ARG A 82 10.97 20.83 7.13
N GLN A 83 10.66 20.90 5.85
CA GLN A 83 10.06 22.06 5.19
C GLN A 83 8.52 22.03 5.21
N GLY A 84 7.89 20.99 5.77
CA GLY A 84 6.43 20.82 5.76
C GLY A 84 5.86 20.52 4.37
N ARG A 85 6.67 19.98 3.45
CA ARG A 85 6.25 19.61 2.09
C ARG A 85 5.80 18.15 2.06
N ASP A 86 4.76 17.89 1.26
CA ASP A 86 4.31 16.54 0.91
C ASP A 86 4.75 16.23 -0.52
N GLU A 87 5.93 15.65 -0.65
CA GLU A 87 6.55 15.37 -1.96
C GLU A 87 5.80 14.31 -2.76
N VAL A 88 5.03 13.43 -2.08
CA VAL A 88 4.19 12.42 -2.74
C VAL A 88 2.97 13.09 -3.35
N LEU A 89 2.32 14.00 -2.62
CA LEU A 89 1.19 14.79 -3.14
C LEU A 89 1.64 15.74 -4.26
N GLU A 90 2.77 16.43 -4.10
CA GLU A 90 3.35 17.29 -5.13
C GLU A 90 3.62 16.52 -6.43
N ALA A 91 4.17 15.30 -6.32
CA ALA A 91 4.40 14.43 -7.47
C ALA A 91 3.08 13.99 -8.13
N ALA A 92 2.04 13.67 -7.36
CA ALA A 92 0.74 13.29 -7.88
C ALA A 92 0.08 14.45 -8.66
N ILE A 93 0.11 15.67 -8.11
CA ILE A 93 -0.40 16.88 -8.78
C ILE A 93 0.39 17.13 -10.07
N LYS A 94 1.72 17.01 -10.02
CA LYS A 94 2.57 17.17 -11.21
C LYS A 94 2.23 16.15 -12.29
N TYR A 95 2.00 14.89 -11.91
CA TYR A 95 1.62 13.83 -12.84
C TYR A 95 0.29 14.16 -13.54
N LEU A 96 -0.73 14.55 -12.78
CA LEU A 96 -2.05 14.91 -13.30
C LEU A 96 -2.02 16.15 -14.22
N ASN A 97 -1.12 17.10 -13.98
CA ASN A 97 -1.00 18.29 -14.83
C ASN A 97 -0.15 18.05 -16.08
N ALA A 98 0.79 17.09 -16.04
CA ALA A 98 1.62 16.74 -17.19
C ALA A 98 0.86 15.86 -18.19
N GLU A 99 -0.04 15.02 -17.71
CA GLU A 99 -1.08 14.39 -18.51
C GLU A 99 -2.28 15.33 -18.59
N GLU A 100 -2.20 16.40 -19.39
CA GLU A 100 -3.40 17.18 -19.75
C GLU A 100 -4.49 16.17 -20.15
N VAL A 101 -5.54 16.11 -19.32
CA VAL A 101 -6.66 15.16 -19.40
C VAL A 101 -7.13 15.11 -20.85
N LYS A 102 -6.79 14.04 -21.55
CA LYS A 102 -7.39 13.74 -22.85
C LYS A 102 -8.84 13.33 -22.66
#